data_AF-A0A9Q3Z106-F1
#
_entry.id   AF-A0A9Q3Z106-F1
#
_cell.length_a   1.000
_cell.length_b   1.000
_cell.length_c   1.000
_cell.angle_alpha   90.00
_cell.angle_beta   90.00
_cell.angle_gamma   90.00
#
_symmetry.space_group_name_H-M   'P 1'
#
loop_
_entity.id
_entity.type
_entity.pdbx_description
1 polymer ?
#
loop_
_entity_poly.entity_id
_entity_poly.type
_entity_poly.pdbx_seq_one_letter_code
_entity_poly.pdbx_strand_id
1 'polypeptide(L)'
;MKKQKIYIAGSLFTDKQIKQRIEEEETLKKELGKDNISIYNPITNDEINDKTKQPTSQDIFLQDTNKVLESDIITADLDDLDMGVAMELGIAYGVNTIIDYLEEQLQQTIDNMDLEQNRTLTTVLNMLKKQFPYKTVYATCSDIRQDGQNEQGKYKSWGQNQYVIGGIEEMGEVYRHFNEAVVDMKALKIGHIPQIINAIGERGKTIGEALRDCGSNIMNK
;
A
#
# COMPACT_ATOMS: atom_id res chain seq x y z
N MET A 1 15.64 -10.87 8.89
CA MET A 1 14.83 -10.52 7.69
C MET A 1 15.02 -9.04 7.40
N LYS A 2 14.87 -8.58 6.15
CA LYS A 2 14.88 -7.14 5.83
C LYS A 2 13.65 -6.50 6.50
N LYS A 3 13.82 -5.36 7.16
CA LYS A 3 12.68 -4.60 7.71
C LYS A 3 11.80 -4.10 6.58
N GLN A 4 10.49 -4.24 6.72
CA GLN A 4 9.55 -3.64 5.77
C GLN A 4 9.35 -2.17 6.03
N LYS A 5 9.44 -1.39 4.97
CA LYS A 5 9.31 0.06 5.00
C LYS A 5 7.84 0.44 4.84
N ILE A 6 7.29 1.14 5.83
CA ILE A 6 5.90 1.62 5.81
C ILE A 6 5.92 3.14 5.63
N TYR A 7 5.17 3.65 4.67
CA TYR A 7 4.92 5.08 4.50
C TYR A 7 3.51 5.41 5.00
N ILE A 8 3.39 6.38 5.90
CA ILE A 8 2.09 6.85 6.41
C ILE A 8 1.63 8.06 5.58
N ALA A 9 0.66 7.83 4.71
CA ALA A 9 -0.02 8.84 3.91
C ALA A 9 -1.31 9.30 4.61
N GLY A 10 -1.53 10.61 4.65
CA GLY A 10 -2.72 11.20 5.21
C GLY A 10 -2.54 12.69 5.44
N SER A 11 -3.65 13.45 5.49
CA SER A 11 -3.59 14.86 5.83
C SER A 11 -2.91 15.07 7.18
N LEU A 12 -2.27 16.24 7.34
CA LEU A 12 -1.40 16.56 8.46
C LEU A 12 -1.41 18.06 8.83
N PHE A 13 -2.47 18.76 8.44
CA PHE A 13 -2.59 20.22 8.55
C PHE A 13 -3.23 20.69 9.87
N THR A 14 -3.97 19.81 10.53
CA THR A 14 -4.66 20.11 11.80
C THR A 14 -4.08 19.29 12.95
N ASP A 15 -4.21 19.79 14.18
CA ASP A 15 -3.76 19.06 15.39
C ASP A 15 -4.38 17.66 15.50
N LYS A 16 -5.64 17.52 15.07
CA LYS A 16 -6.33 16.22 15.04
C LYS A 16 -5.63 15.25 14.09
N GLN A 17 -5.37 15.70 12.87
CA GLN A 17 -4.69 14.91 11.84
C GLN A 17 -3.26 14.53 12.28
N ILE A 18 -2.50 15.48 12.81
CA ILE A 18 -1.16 15.25 13.35
C ILE A 18 -1.19 14.17 14.44
N LYS A 19 -2.12 14.30 15.41
CA LYS A 19 -2.28 13.31 16.49
C LYS A 19 -2.60 11.93 15.94
N GLN A 20 -3.47 11.86 14.94
CA GLN A 20 -3.83 10.60 14.28
C GLN A 20 -2.61 9.92 13.63
N ARG A 21 -1.81 10.65 12.85
CA ARG A 21 -0.57 10.10 12.23
C ARG A 21 0.41 9.55 13.26
N ILE A 22 0.55 10.23 14.41
CA ILE A 22 1.40 9.78 15.52
C ILE A 22 0.83 8.51 16.17
N GLU A 23 -0.49 8.45 16.40
CA GLU A 23 -1.16 7.28 16.97
C GLU A 23 -1.06 6.05 16.06
N GLU A 24 -1.19 6.24 14.74
CA GLU A 24 -1.02 5.19 13.73
C GLU A 24 0.40 4.62 13.74
N GLU A 25 1.42 5.47 13.80
CA GLU A 25 2.81 5.06 13.90
C GLU A 25 3.08 4.22 15.16
N GLU A 26 2.60 4.68 16.33
CA GLU A 26 2.78 3.94 17.59
C GLU A 26 2.02 2.62 17.59
N THR A 27 0.83 2.58 16.99
CA THR A 27 0.05 1.36 16.81
C THR A 27 0.79 0.35 15.94
N LEU A 28 1.34 0.77 14.79
CA LEU A 28 2.14 -0.09 13.92
C LEU A 28 3.37 -0.64 14.65
N LYS A 29 4.12 0.22 15.35
CA LYS A 29 5.30 -0.19 16.13
C LYS A 29 4.95 -1.23 17.20
N LYS A 30 3.83 -1.04 17.89
CA LYS A 30 3.36 -1.92 18.94
C LYS A 30 2.91 -3.28 18.40
N GLU A 31 2.10 -3.27 17.34
CA GLU A 31 1.40 -4.48 16.89
C GLU A 31 2.23 -5.34 15.93
N LEU A 32 3.10 -4.73 15.10
CA LEU A 32 3.95 -5.42 14.13
C LEU A 32 5.39 -5.64 14.61
N GLY A 33 5.79 -4.91 15.66
CA GLY A 33 7.12 -5.00 16.28
C GLY A 33 8.19 -4.15 15.60
N LYS A 34 8.87 -3.30 16.38
CA LYS A 34 9.88 -2.32 15.91
C LYS A 34 11.07 -2.94 15.17
N ASP A 35 11.34 -4.23 15.37
CA ASP A 35 12.42 -4.95 14.70
C ASP A 35 12.04 -5.47 13.32
N ASN A 36 10.75 -5.51 12.99
CA ASN A 36 10.24 -6.01 11.71
C ASN A 36 9.95 -4.88 10.70
N ILE A 37 9.70 -3.67 11.18
CA ILE A 37 9.26 -2.55 10.36
C ILE A 37 10.15 -1.31 10.51
N SER A 38 10.20 -0.50 9.45
CA SER A 38 10.77 0.82 9.42
C SER A 38 9.68 1.79 8.95
N ILE A 39 9.26 2.72 9.78
CA ILE A 39 8.14 3.62 9.44
C ILE A 39 8.71 4.98 9.01
N TYR A 40 8.19 5.49 7.91
CA TYR A 40 8.29 6.89 7.55
C TYR A 40 6.93 7.55 7.79
N ASN A 41 6.91 8.44 8.78
CA ASN A 41 5.79 9.32 9.07
C ASN A 41 6.26 10.75 8.77
N PRO A 42 5.60 11.49 7.86
CA PRO A 42 5.98 12.86 7.52
C PRO A 42 6.03 13.81 8.73
N ILE A 43 5.30 13.52 9.81
CA ILE A 43 5.24 14.37 11.01
C ILE A 43 6.42 14.20 11.96
N THR A 44 6.86 12.97 12.21
CA THR A 44 7.83 12.63 13.28
C THR A 44 9.28 12.54 12.78
N ASN A 45 9.52 12.72 11.48
CA ASN A 45 10.87 12.68 10.93
C ASN A 45 11.57 14.05 11.04
N ASP A 46 12.44 14.15 12.05
CA ASP A 46 13.15 15.38 12.44
C ASP A 46 14.18 15.89 11.42
N GLU A 47 14.70 15.06 10.49
CA GLU A 47 15.69 15.50 9.49
C GLU A 47 15.13 16.47 8.44
N ILE A 48 13.80 16.51 8.29
CA ILE A 48 13.09 17.23 7.22
C ILE A 48 12.42 18.51 7.76
N ASN A 49 12.14 18.57 9.07
CA ASN A 49 11.45 19.70 9.71
C ASN A 49 12.43 20.73 10.30
N ASP A 50 13.61 20.89 9.69
CA ASP A 50 14.47 22.03 9.96
C ASP A 50 13.81 23.28 9.38
N LYS A 51 12.96 23.93 10.19
CA LYS A 51 12.19 25.15 9.86
C LYS A 51 13.06 26.34 9.43
N THR A 52 14.38 26.20 9.46
CA THR A 52 15.32 27.19 8.90
C THR A 52 15.47 27.05 7.38
N LYS A 53 15.19 25.87 6.82
CA LYS A 53 15.10 25.64 5.38
C LYS A 53 13.67 25.94 4.95
N GLN A 54 13.49 26.84 3.99
CA GLN A 54 12.19 27.10 3.37
C GLN A 54 12.11 26.21 2.11
N PRO A 55 11.65 24.94 2.22
CA PRO A 55 11.64 24.04 1.08
C PRO A 55 10.70 24.56 -0.02
N THR A 56 11.10 24.38 -1.27
CA THR A 56 10.23 24.66 -2.41
C THR A 56 9.20 23.55 -2.59
N SER A 57 8.15 23.80 -3.36
CA SER A 57 7.17 22.76 -3.71
C SER A 57 7.82 21.56 -4.42
N GLN A 58 8.88 21.79 -5.21
CA GLN A 58 9.64 20.74 -5.86
C GLN A 58 10.43 19.88 -4.85
N ASP A 59 11.01 20.51 -3.83
CA ASP A 59 11.71 19.79 -2.76
C ASP A 59 10.74 18.88 -2.00
N ILE A 60 9.56 19.38 -1.65
CA ILE A 60 8.51 18.61 -0.97
C ILE A 60 8.09 17.43 -1.83
N PHE A 61 7.72 17.69 -3.09
CA PHE A 61 7.30 16.66 -4.04
C PHE A 61 8.34 15.54 -4.18
N LEU A 62 9.62 15.88 -4.39
CA LEU A 62 10.68 14.89 -4.57
C LEU A 62 10.95 14.11 -3.29
N GLN A 63 10.89 14.75 -2.13
CA GLN A 63 11.06 14.08 -0.85
C GLN A 63 9.96 13.05 -0.60
N ASP A 64 8.69 13.43 -0.72
CA ASP A 64 7.57 12.52 -0.50
C ASP A 64 7.57 11.40 -1.55
N THR A 65 7.82 11.75 -2.82
CA THR A 65 7.96 10.76 -3.90
C THR A 65 9.04 9.73 -3.58
N ASN A 66 10.22 10.16 -3.13
CA ASN A 66 11.30 9.21 -2.79
C ASN A 66 10.89 8.26 -1.67
N LYS A 67 10.15 8.75 -0.67
CA LYS A 67 9.68 7.91 0.45
C LYS A 67 8.59 6.94 0.03
N VAL A 68 7.70 7.34 -0.88
CA VAL A 68 6.76 6.44 -1.56
C VAL A 68 7.52 5.38 -2.39
N LEU A 69 8.54 5.77 -3.16
CA LEU A 69 9.34 4.85 -3.98
C LEU A 69 10.17 3.87 -3.14
N GLU A 70 10.56 4.24 -1.92
CA GLU A 70 11.30 3.37 -1.02
C GLU A 70 10.44 2.40 -0.22
N SER A 71 9.15 2.69 -0.01
CA SER A 71 8.29 1.90 0.88
C SER A 71 7.93 0.53 0.30
N ASP A 72 7.71 -0.46 1.15
CA ASP A 72 7.07 -1.72 0.76
C ASP A 72 5.54 -1.60 0.93
N ILE A 73 5.11 -0.81 1.92
CA ILE A 73 3.71 -0.64 2.31
C ILE A 73 3.38 0.85 2.44
N ILE A 74 2.17 1.20 2.02
CA ILE A 74 1.57 2.52 2.23
C ILE A 74 0.31 2.35 3.07
N THR A 75 0.21 3.06 4.18
CA THR A 75 -1.07 3.27 4.86
C THR A 75 -1.67 4.59 4.39
N ALA A 76 -2.94 4.62 4.00
CA ALA A 76 -3.54 5.82 3.42
C ALA A 76 -4.85 6.19 4.10
N ASP A 77 -4.91 7.34 4.75
CA ASP A 77 -6.15 7.91 5.27
C ASP A 77 -6.89 8.69 4.18
N LEU A 78 -8.09 8.22 3.83
CA LEU A 78 -8.88 8.80 2.73
C LEU A 78 -9.89 9.84 3.19
N ASP A 79 -10.16 9.97 4.50
CA ASP A 79 -11.35 10.70 4.99
C ASP A 79 -11.42 12.17 4.56
N ASP A 80 -10.27 12.81 4.35
CA ASP A 80 -10.17 14.25 4.04
C ASP A 80 -10.08 14.56 2.53
N LEU A 81 -10.19 13.56 1.64
CA LEU A 81 -10.06 13.74 0.18
C LEU A 81 -8.77 14.47 -0.24
N ASP A 82 -7.68 14.16 0.46
CA ASP A 82 -6.40 14.83 0.32
C ASP A 82 -5.78 14.59 -1.08
N MET A 83 -5.52 15.68 -1.81
CA MET A 83 -4.93 15.59 -3.16
C MET A 83 -3.48 15.09 -3.14
N GLY A 84 -2.73 15.35 -2.06
CA GLY A 84 -1.38 14.83 -1.86
C GLY A 84 -1.40 13.31 -1.74
N VAL A 85 -2.28 12.78 -0.89
CA VAL A 85 -2.49 11.33 -0.75
C VAL A 85 -2.90 10.69 -2.07
N ALA A 86 -3.81 11.32 -2.82
CA ALA A 86 -4.21 10.82 -4.13
C ALA A 86 -3.02 10.78 -5.13
N MET A 87 -2.13 11.77 -5.09
CA MET A 87 -0.94 11.81 -5.94
C MET A 87 0.09 10.74 -5.54
N GLU A 88 0.31 10.54 -4.25
CA GLU A 88 1.18 9.48 -3.71
C GLU A 88 0.70 8.09 -4.13
N LEU A 89 -0.61 7.83 -4.01
CA LEU A 89 -1.23 6.59 -4.45
C LEU A 89 -1.14 6.39 -5.96
N GLY A 90 -1.30 7.45 -6.75
CA GLY A 90 -1.12 7.41 -8.20
C GLY A 90 0.32 7.04 -8.62
N ILE A 91 1.32 7.58 -7.92
CA ILE A 91 2.74 7.22 -8.12
C ILE A 91 2.97 5.75 -7.76
N ALA A 92 2.45 5.30 -6.62
CA ALA A 92 2.57 3.90 -6.20
C ALA A 92 1.98 2.94 -7.24
N TYR A 93 0.78 3.25 -7.76
CA TYR A 93 0.13 2.46 -8.80
C TYR A 93 0.93 2.44 -10.10
N GLY A 94 1.44 3.60 -10.53
CA GLY A 94 2.27 3.70 -11.72
C GLY A 94 3.53 2.84 -11.63
N VAL A 95 4.19 2.82 -10.47
CA VAL A 95 5.38 1.98 -10.23
C VAL A 95 5.03 0.50 -10.32
N ASN A 96 3.96 0.07 -9.64
CA ASN A 96 3.50 -1.31 -9.70
C ASN A 96 3.18 -1.73 -11.15
N THR A 97 2.45 -0.89 -11.88
CA THR A 97 2.10 -1.14 -13.30
C THR A 97 3.35 -1.31 -14.17
N ILE A 98 4.37 -0.46 -13.98
CA ILE A 98 5.63 -0.57 -14.72
C ILE A 98 6.37 -1.86 -14.36
N ILE A 99 6.39 -2.23 -13.08
CA ILE A 99 6.99 -3.51 -12.63
C ILE A 99 6.28 -4.67 -13.32
N ASP A 100 4.96 -4.74 -13.23
CA ASP A 100 4.16 -5.82 -13.83
C ASP A 100 4.41 -5.94 -15.34
N TYR A 101 4.42 -4.81 -16.06
CA TYR A 101 4.70 -4.77 -17.49
C TYR A 101 6.12 -5.27 -17.83
N LEU A 102 7.14 -4.80 -17.10
CA LEU A 102 8.52 -5.22 -17.32
C LEU A 102 8.72 -6.71 -17.02
N GLU A 103 8.12 -7.19 -15.93
CA GLU A 103 8.17 -8.60 -15.55
C GLU A 103 7.52 -9.49 -16.61
N GLU A 104 6.34 -9.12 -17.09
CA GLU A 104 5.64 -9.86 -18.15
C GLU A 104 6.47 -9.93 -19.44
N GLN A 105 6.99 -8.79 -19.91
CA GLN A 105 7.78 -8.74 -21.14
C GLN A 105 9.10 -9.53 -21.03
N LEU A 106 9.78 -9.43 -19.89
CA LEU A 106 10.99 -10.21 -19.61
C LEU A 106 10.69 -11.70 -19.54
N GLN A 107 9.61 -12.10 -18.87
CA GLN A 107 9.22 -13.49 -18.73
C GLN A 107 8.83 -14.10 -20.09
N GLN A 108 8.02 -13.41 -20.90
CA GLN A 108 7.69 -13.84 -22.26
C GLN A 108 8.95 -14.00 -23.12
N THR A 109 9.94 -13.12 -22.97
CA THR A 109 11.22 -13.25 -23.69
C THR A 109 11.99 -14.48 -23.22
N ILE A 110 12.07 -14.71 -21.90
CA ILE A 110 12.74 -15.87 -21.30
C ILE A 110 12.11 -17.18 -21.76
N ASP A 111 10.78 -17.25 -21.81
CA ASP A 111 10.01 -18.45 -22.18
C ASP A 111 10.20 -18.83 -23.65
N ASN A 112 10.56 -17.87 -24.50
CA ASN A 112 10.81 -18.06 -25.93
C ASN A 112 12.29 -18.31 -26.27
N MET A 113 13.18 -18.44 -25.28
CA MET A 113 14.61 -18.65 -25.46
C MET A 113 15.07 -20.01 -24.91
N ASP A 114 16.10 -20.60 -25.51
CA ASP A 114 16.75 -21.81 -24.99
C ASP A 114 17.33 -21.57 -23.57
N LEU A 115 17.20 -22.58 -22.70
CA LEU A 115 17.59 -22.54 -21.27
C LEU A 115 19.01 -22.05 -21.01
N GLU A 116 19.96 -22.33 -21.90
CA GLU A 116 21.36 -21.91 -21.73
C GLU A 116 21.55 -20.39 -21.97
N GLN A 117 20.66 -19.78 -22.76
CA GLN A 117 20.76 -18.39 -23.19
C GLN A 117 19.99 -17.42 -22.28
N ASN A 118 19.02 -17.91 -21.48
CA ASN A 118 18.14 -17.06 -20.69
C ASN A 118 18.66 -16.69 -19.27
N ARG A 119 19.86 -17.18 -18.89
CA ARG A 119 20.43 -16.97 -17.54
C ARG A 119 20.63 -15.49 -17.21
N THR A 120 21.04 -14.68 -18.17
CA THR A 120 21.24 -13.23 -17.99
C THR A 120 19.91 -12.52 -17.74
N LEU A 121 18.88 -12.79 -18.56
CA LEU A 121 17.55 -12.19 -18.42
C LEU A 121 16.89 -12.60 -17.11
N THR A 122 17.00 -13.87 -16.72
CA THR A 122 16.53 -14.36 -15.41
C THR A 122 17.21 -13.62 -14.26
N THR A 123 18.51 -13.33 -14.39
CA THR A 123 19.25 -12.56 -13.38
C THR A 123 18.76 -11.11 -13.32
N VAL A 124 18.54 -10.46 -14.49
CA VAL A 124 18.00 -9.10 -14.57
C VAL A 124 16.60 -9.01 -13.94
N LEU A 125 15.72 -9.96 -14.25
CA LEU A 125 14.38 -10.05 -13.67
C LEU A 125 14.45 -10.17 -12.14
N ASN A 126 15.31 -11.05 -11.62
CA ASN A 126 15.50 -11.20 -10.18
C ASN A 126 16.10 -9.94 -9.51
N MET A 127 16.98 -9.22 -10.21
CA MET A 127 17.51 -7.95 -9.71
C MET A 127 16.43 -6.87 -9.65
N LEU A 128 15.59 -6.75 -10.69
CA LEU A 128 14.46 -5.81 -10.73
C LEU A 128 13.50 -6.06 -9.55
N LYS A 129 13.08 -7.32 -9.36
CA LYS A 129 12.24 -7.77 -8.25
C LYS A 129 12.80 -7.41 -6.87
N LYS A 130 14.12 -7.40 -6.74
CA LYS A 130 14.81 -7.10 -5.47
C LYS A 130 15.01 -5.60 -5.25
N GLN A 131 15.17 -4.84 -6.34
CA GLN A 131 15.52 -3.43 -6.29
C GLN A 131 14.30 -2.53 -6.07
N PHE A 132 13.19 -2.83 -6.73
CA PHE A 132 11.97 -2.03 -6.65
C PHE A 132 10.90 -2.78 -5.86
N PRO A 133 10.59 -2.34 -4.63
CA PRO A 133 9.55 -3.00 -3.85
C PRO A 133 8.18 -2.73 -4.48
N TYR A 134 7.44 -3.81 -4.73
CA TYR A 134 6.04 -3.71 -5.11
C TYR A 134 5.24 -3.11 -3.95
N LYS A 135 4.39 -2.14 -4.24
CA LYS A 135 3.65 -1.39 -3.21
C LYS A 135 2.39 -2.12 -2.83
N THR A 136 2.22 -2.32 -1.52
CA THR A 136 0.94 -2.75 -0.94
C THR A 136 0.27 -1.57 -0.25
N VAL A 137 -1.02 -1.34 -0.53
CA VAL A 137 -1.78 -0.25 0.11
C VAL A 137 -2.77 -0.80 1.14
N TYR A 138 -2.76 -0.20 2.33
CA TYR A 138 -3.79 -0.39 3.35
C TYR A 138 -4.45 0.95 3.60
N ALA A 139 -5.56 1.21 2.92
CA ALA A 139 -6.27 2.46 3.05
C ALA A 139 -7.33 2.38 4.14
N THR A 140 -7.69 3.51 4.74
CA THR A 140 -8.80 3.62 5.69
C THR A 140 -9.78 4.68 5.24
N CYS A 141 -11.07 4.38 5.38
CA CYS A 141 -12.13 5.36 5.23
C CYS A 141 -13.22 5.11 6.28
N SER A 142 -13.35 6.04 7.23
CA SER A 142 -14.27 5.97 8.36
C SER A 142 -15.65 6.59 8.10
N ASP A 143 -15.97 6.94 6.84
CA ASP A 143 -17.25 7.51 6.45
C ASP A 143 -18.46 6.67 6.92
N ILE A 144 -19.14 7.13 7.98
CA ILE A 144 -20.29 6.45 8.64
C ILE A 144 -21.44 6.08 7.72
N ARG A 145 -21.51 6.69 6.53
CA ARG A 145 -22.54 6.35 5.57
C ARG A 145 -22.33 4.96 4.99
N GLN A 146 -21.19 4.29 5.21
CA GLN A 146 -20.92 2.93 4.71
C GLN A 146 -21.95 1.90 5.20
N ASP A 147 -22.65 2.21 6.29
CA ASP A 147 -23.70 1.35 6.88
C ASP A 147 -25.13 1.74 6.41
N GLY A 148 -25.25 2.58 5.38
CA GLY A 148 -26.53 3.11 4.87
C GLY A 148 -27.26 2.15 3.91
N GLN A 149 -28.60 2.16 3.95
CA GLN A 149 -29.45 1.10 3.37
C GLN A 149 -29.49 0.95 1.84
N ASN A 150 -28.76 1.75 1.04
CA ASN A 150 -28.85 1.73 -0.43
C ASN A 150 -27.51 1.75 -1.19
N GLU A 151 -26.37 1.76 -0.51
CA GLU A 151 -25.04 1.68 -1.14
C GLU A 151 -24.19 0.67 -0.35
N GLN A 152 -23.69 -0.38 -1.00
CA GLN A 152 -22.94 -1.45 -0.34
C GLN A 152 -21.47 -1.01 -0.12
N GLY A 153 -21.11 -0.67 1.12
CA GLY A 153 -19.71 -0.51 1.54
C GLY A 153 -18.97 0.64 0.84
N LYS A 154 -17.77 0.37 0.30
CA LYS A 154 -16.83 1.35 -0.27
C LYS A 154 -17.19 1.88 -1.67
N TYR A 155 -18.14 1.24 -2.36
CA TYR A 155 -18.57 1.62 -3.72
C TYR A 155 -19.76 2.57 -3.67
N LYS A 156 -19.53 3.87 -3.88
CA LYS A 156 -20.56 4.91 -3.70
C LYS A 156 -20.59 5.95 -4.81
N SER A 157 -21.78 6.52 -4.98
CA SER A 157 -22.07 7.60 -5.93
C SER A 157 -21.56 8.97 -5.43
N TRP A 158 -21.52 9.17 -4.10
CA TRP A 158 -21.11 10.40 -3.43
C TRP A 158 -20.21 10.09 -2.22
N GLY A 159 -19.00 10.65 -2.20
CA GLY A 159 -18.00 10.38 -1.15
C GLY A 159 -16.59 10.34 -1.73
N GLN A 160 -15.84 9.27 -1.43
CA GLN A 160 -14.51 9.03 -1.98
C GLN A 160 -14.54 8.89 -3.50
N ASN A 161 -13.53 9.47 -4.17
CA ASN A 161 -13.41 9.36 -5.61
C ASN A 161 -13.17 7.89 -6.00
N GLN A 162 -14.11 7.29 -6.74
CA GLN A 162 -14.06 5.88 -7.11
C GLN A 162 -12.86 5.53 -7.99
N TYR A 163 -12.27 6.50 -8.71
CA TYR A 163 -11.02 6.31 -9.43
C TYR A 163 -9.86 6.01 -8.46
N VAL A 164 -9.82 6.69 -7.32
CA VAL A 164 -8.82 6.46 -6.27
C VAL A 164 -9.07 5.11 -5.58
N ILE A 165 -10.34 4.80 -5.27
CA ILE A 165 -10.71 3.50 -4.68
C ILE A 165 -10.29 2.34 -5.60
N GLY A 166 -10.62 2.40 -6.89
CA GLY A 166 -10.21 1.38 -7.85
C GLY A 166 -8.69 1.23 -7.92
N GLY A 167 -7.94 2.33 -7.94
CA GLY A 167 -6.47 2.29 -7.89
C GLY A 167 -5.91 1.62 -6.63
N ILE A 168 -6.54 1.84 -5.47
CA ILE A 168 -6.16 1.17 -4.22
C ILE A 168 -6.44 -0.33 -4.29
N GLU A 169 -7.58 -0.75 -4.85
CA GLU A 169 -7.97 -2.16 -4.95
C GLU A 169 -7.04 -2.98 -5.85
N GLU A 170 -6.41 -2.35 -6.84
CA GLU A 170 -5.36 -2.99 -7.64
C GLU A 170 -4.06 -3.21 -6.85
N MET A 171 -3.86 -2.51 -5.73
CA MET A 171 -2.63 -2.57 -4.92
C MET A 171 -2.85 -3.11 -3.50
N GLY A 172 -4.09 -3.33 -3.08
CA GLY A 172 -4.39 -3.22 -1.66
C GLY A 172 -5.87 -3.35 -1.31
N GLU A 173 -6.22 -2.84 -0.13
CA GLU A 173 -7.58 -2.92 0.42
C GLU A 173 -7.95 -1.63 1.17
N VAL A 174 -9.25 -1.34 1.23
CA VAL A 174 -9.82 -0.21 1.97
C VAL A 174 -10.57 -0.72 3.19
N TYR A 175 -10.12 -0.32 4.37
CA TYR A 175 -10.66 -0.72 5.66
C TYR A 175 -11.54 0.37 6.27
N ARG A 176 -12.46 -0.04 7.15
CA ARG A 176 -13.28 0.88 7.93
C ARG A 176 -12.45 1.63 8.96
N HIS A 177 -11.56 0.89 9.61
CA HIS A 177 -10.77 1.35 10.74
C HIS A 177 -9.32 0.91 10.60
N PHE A 178 -8.39 1.78 11.02
CA PHE A 178 -6.96 1.50 10.95
C PHE A 178 -6.56 0.22 11.68
N ASN A 179 -7.19 -0.10 12.81
CA ASN A 179 -6.90 -1.33 13.55
C ASN A 179 -7.23 -2.60 12.75
N GLU A 180 -8.23 -2.57 11.87
CA GLU A 180 -8.54 -3.71 10.99
C GLU A 180 -7.39 -3.94 10.00
N ALA A 181 -6.90 -2.85 9.38
CA ALA A 181 -5.74 -2.91 8.51
C ALA A 181 -4.51 -3.49 9.23
N VAL A 182 -4.25 -3.08 10.47
CA VAL A 182 -3.11 -3.56 11.27
C VAL A 182 -3.25 -5.05 11.62
N VAL A 183 -4.46 -5.53 11.91
CA VAL A 183 -4.73 -6.96 12.14
C VAL A 183 -4.39 -7.77 10.89
N ASP A 184 -4.81 -7.31 9.72
CA ASP A 184 -4.51 -8.00 8.45
C ASP A 184 -3.03 -7.94 8.09
N MET A 185 -2.36 -6.81 8.30
CA MET A 185 -0.89 -6.71 8.14
C MET A 185 -0.15 -7.77 8.97
N LYS A 186 -0.59 -7.99 10.22
CA LYS A 186 0.00 -8.98 11.14
C LYS A 186 -0.29 -10.41 10.67
N ALA A 187 -1.52 -10.69 10.25
CA ALA A 187 -1.93 -12.02 9.79
C ALA A 187 -1.21 -12.44 8.51
N LEU A 188 -1.03 -11.51 7.57
CA LEU A 188 -0.45 -11.77 6.25
C LEU A 188 1.08 -11.82 6.24
N LYS A 189 1.72 -11.76 7.42
CA LYS A 189 3.19 -11.61 7.55
C LYS A 189 3.73 -10.45 6.70
N ILE A 190 2.96 -9.36 6.65
CA ILE A 190 3.32 -8.04 6.13
C ILE A 190 3.63 -8.05 4.59
N GLY A 191 2.86 -7.29 3.79
CA GLY A 191 3.20 -6.93 2.40
C GLY A 191 2.89 -7.95 1.29
N HIS A 192 2.09 -8.99 1.56
CA HIS A 192 1.76 -10.03 0.57
C HIS A 192 0.33 -9.95 -0.01
N ILE A 193 -0.39 -8.85 0.23
CA ILE A 193 -1.77 -8.67 -0.24
C ILE A 193 -1.91 -8.83 -1.76
N PRO A 194 -1.11 -8.16 -2.61
CA PRO A 194 -1.30 -8.24 -4.06
C PRO A 194 -1.05 -9.65 -4.62
N GLN A 195 -0.08 -10.36 -4.05
CA GLN A 195 0.23 -11.75 -4.43
C GLN A 195 -0.91 -12.70 -4.06
N ILE A 196 -1.60 -12.45 -2.94
CA ILE A 196 -2.75 -13.22 -2.51
C ILE A 196 -3.95 -12.89 -3.41
N ILE A 197 -4.28 -11.61 -3.64
CA ILE A 197 -5.37 -11.18 -4.54
C ILE A 197 -5.19 -11.80 -5.94
N ASN A 198 -3.99 -11.72 -6.50
CA ASN A 198 -3.67 -12.32 -7.80
C ASN A 198 -3.79 -13.86 -7.80
N ALA A 199 -3.46 -14.53 -6.70
CA ALA A 199 -3.57 -15.99 -6.58
C ALA A 199 -5.02 -16.48 -6.40
N ILE A 200 -5.90 -15.66 -5.82
CA ILE A 200 -7.31 -16.04 -5.59
C ILE A 200 -8.16 -15.84 -6.86
N GLY A 201 -7.74 -14.97 -7.79
CA GLY A 201 -8.39 -14.79 -9.10
C GLY A 201 -9.79 -14.14 -9.04
N GLU A 202 -10.23 -13.69 -7.87
CA GLU A 202 -11.54 -13.08 -7.64
C GLU A 202 -11.39 -11.57 -7.45
N ARG A 203 -11.34 -10.83 -8.56
CA ARG A 203 -11.47 -9.36 -8.51
C ARG A 203 -12.79 -8.98 -7.83
N GLY A 204 -12.73 -8.24 -6.72
CA GLY A 204 -13.90 -7.68 -6.03
C GLY A 204 -14.30 -8.34 -4.71
N LYS A 205 -13.59 -9.36 -4.21
CA LYS A 205 -13.73 -9.81 -2.81
C LYS A 205 -12.67 -9.17 -1.93
N THR A 206 -13.05 -8.80 -0.71
CA THR A 206 -12.07 -8.35 0.28
C THR A 206 -11.15 -9.50 0.69
N ILE A 207 -9.92 -9.18 1.09
CA ILE A 207 -8.97 -10.21 1.55
C ILE A 207 -9.52 -10.98 2.74
N GLY A 208 -10.25 -10.32 3.63
CA GLY A 208 -10.95 -10.96 4.74
C GLY A 208 -12.05 -11.94 4.29
N GLU A 209 -12.71 -11.73 3.16
CA GLU A 209 -13.65 -12.69 2.56
C GLU A 209 -12.90 -13.87 1.93
N ALA A 210 -11.85 -13.60 1.18
CA ALA A 210 -11.04 -14.65 0.55
C ALA A 210 -10.32 -15.56 1.58
N LEU A 211 -9.82 -14.98 2.69
CA LEU A 211 -9.20 -15.73 3.78
C LEU A 211 -10.24 -16.54 4.59
N ARG A 212 -11.46 -16.01 4.79
CA ARG A 212 -12.57 -16.76 5.42
C ARG A 212 -13.03 -17.93 4.55
N ASP A 213 -13.12 -17.75 3.25
CA ASP A 213 -13.45 -18.81 2.28
C ASP A 213 -12.36 -19.90 2.26
N CYS A 214 -11.08 -19.51 2.30
CA CYS A 214 -9.96 -20.46 2.44
C CYS A 214 -10.02 -21.26 3.76
N GLY A 215 -10.27 -20.59 4.89
CA GLY A 215 -10.38 -21.26 6.20
C GLY A 215 -11.56 -22.23 6.30
N SER A 216 -12.70 -21.87 5.68
CA SER A 216 -13.90 -22.70 5.64
C SER A 216 -13.70 -23.98 4.80
N ASN A 217 -12.91 -23.90 3.73
CA ASN A 217 -12.57 -25.04 2.89
C ASN A 217 -11.56 -26.01 3.54
N ILE A 218 -10.74 -25.53 4.48
CA ILE A 218 -9.82 -26.36 5.25
C ILE A 218 -10.54 -27.10 6.39
N MET A 219 -11.59 -26.52 6.98
CA MET A 219 -12.40 -27.19 8.02
C MET A 219 -13.44 -28.18 7.49
N ASN A 220 -13.72 -28.16 6.18
CA ASN A 220 -14.65 -29.07 5.50
C ASN A 220 -13.97 -30.20 4.71
N LYS A 221 -12.67 -30.43 4.94
CA LYS A 221 -11.91 -31.60 4.46
C LYS A 221 -11.34 -32.38 5.65
#